data_AF-A0A9D1DCQ8-F1
#
_entry.id   AF-A0A9D1DCQ8-F1
#
_cell.length_a   1.000
_cell.length_b   1.000
_cell.length_c   1.000
_cell.angle_alpha   90.00
_cell.angle_beta   90.00
_cell.angle_gamma   90.00
#
_symmetry.space_group_name_H-M   'P 1'
#
loop_
_entity.id
_entity.type
_entity.pdbx_description
1 polymer ?
#
loop_
_entity_poly.entity_id
_entity_poly.type
_entity_poly.pdbx_seq_one_letter_code
_entity_poly.pdbx_strand_id
1 'polypeptide(L)' 'MEEKLVLTQEWDKTFPKSDKVNHRKVTFHNRYGITLAANLYEPKNAQG' A
#
# COMPACT_ATOMS: atom_id res chain seq x y z
N MET A 1 13.70 0.13 -18.53
CA MET A 1 12.97 1.27 -17.94
C MET A 1 12.21 0.73 -16.75
N GLU A 2 12.37 1.35 -15.59
CA GLU A 2 11.57 1.00 -14.42
C GLU A 2 10.15 1.51 -14.67
N GLU A 3 9.18 0.60 -14.71
CA GLU A 3 7.79 0.96 -14.99
C GLU A 3 7.19 1.62 -13.75
N LYS A 4 6.98 2.94 -13.81
CA LYS A 4 6.48 3.72 -12.68
C LYS A 4 4.96 3.60 -12.61
N LEU A 5 4.45 2.79 -11.69
CA LEU A 5 3.02 2.70 -11.43
C LEU A 5 2.47 4.04 -10.93
N VAL A 6 1.42 4.54 -11.59
CA VAL A 6 0.67 5.72 -11.13
C VAL A 6 -0.38 5.25 -10.13
N LEU A 7 -0.16 5.55 -8.85
CA LEU A 7 -1.07 5.20 -7.77
C LEU A 7 -1.90 6.41 -7.37
N THR A 8 -3.23 6.28 -7.39
CA THR A 8 -4.12 7.34 -6.88
C THR A 8 -3.78 7.67 -5.42
N GLN A 9 -3.95 8.91 -5.00
CA GLN A 9 -3.77 9.32 -3.60
C GLN A 9 -5.10 9.37 -2.84
N GLU A 10 -6.22 9.24 -3.55
CA GLU A 10 -7.56 9.26 -2.97
C GLU A 10 -7.86 7.94 -2.25
N TRP A 11 -8.74 8.03 -1.24
CA TRP A 11 -9.31 6.88 -0.58
C TRP A 11 -10.45 6.30 -1.43
N ASP A 12 -10.12 5.29 -2.22
CA ASP A 12 -10.99 4.63 -3.19
C ASP A 12 -11.58 3.30 -2.69
N LYS A 13 -11.47 3.02 -1.38
CA LYS A 13 -11.92 1.74 -0.80
C LYS A 13 -13.41 1.76 -0.53
N THR A 14 -14.05 0.61 -0.68
CA THR A 14 -15.48 0.38 -0.41
C THR A 14 -15.85 0.41 1.07
N PHE A 15 -14.89 0.74 1.95
CA PHE A 15 -15.04 0.79 3.40
C PHE A 15 -14.37 2.06 3.96
N PRO A 16 -14.79 2.56 5.14
CA PRO A 16 -14.19 3.75 5.75
C PRO A 16 -12.73 3.54 6.16
N LYS A 17 -11.94 4.61 6.12
CA LYS A 17 -10.59 4.61 6.69
C LYS A 17 -10.66 4.47 8.21
N SER A 18 -9.79 3.64 8.78
CA SER A 18 -9.70 3.42 10.23
C SER A 18 -8.58 4.25 10.86
N ASP A 19 -8.89 4.96 11.93
CA ASP A 19 -7.91 5.76 12.69
C ASP A 19 -7.01 4.91 13.59
N LYS A 20 -7.24 3.60 13.71
CA LYS A 20 -6.44 2.69 14.53
C LYS A 20 -5.20 2.15 13.81
N VAL A 21 -5.12 2.37 12.49
CA VAL A 21 -4.05 1.84 11.64
C VAL A 21 -3.36 2.96 10.86
N ASN A 22 -2.08 2.76 10.57
CA ASN A 22 -1.37 3.48 9.55
C ASN A 22 -1.63 2.78 8.21
N HIS A 23 -2.00 3.53 7.18
CA HIS A 23 -2.24 3.04 5.83
C HIS A 23 -1.30 3.71 4.85
N ARG A 24 -0.61 2.92 4.02
CA ARG A 24 0.24 3.43 2.93
C ARG A 24 0.17 2.52 1.70
N LYS A 25 0.40 3.10 0.53
CA LYS A 25 0.59 2.33 -0.71
C LYS A 25 2.05 1.93 -0.82
N VAL A 26 2.31 0.68 -1.19
CA VAL A 26 3.66 0.13 -1.36
C VAL A 26 3.79 -0.53 -2.72
N THR A 27 5.00 -0.58 -3.24
CA THR A 27 5.36 -1.37 -4.42
C THR A 27 6.48 -2.34 -4.09
N PHE A 28 6.50 -3.49 -4.75
CA PHE A 28 7.57 -4.47 -4.61
C PHE A 28 7.67 -5.32 -5.88
N HIS A 29 8.84 -5.88 -6.12
CA HIS A 29 9.08 -6.79 -7.24
C HIS A 29 8.78 -8.23 -6.81
N ASN A 30 8.07 -8.99 -7.65
CA ASN A 30 8.01 -10.44 -7.47
C ASN A 30 9.28 -11.12 -8.03
N ARG A 31 9.39 -12.46 -7.92
CA ARG A 31 10.55 -13.23 -8.41
C ARG A 31 10.77 -13.14 -9.93
N TYR A 32 9.77 -12.69 -10.68
CA TYR A 32 9.84 -12.50 -12.13
C TYR A 32 10.22 -11.05 -12.51
N GLY A 33 10.51 -10.18 -11.54
CA GLY A 33 10.84 -8.78 -11.77
C GLY A 33 9.63 -7.89 -12.09
N ILE A 34 8.40 -8.37 -11.87
CA ILE A 34 7.18 -7.58 -12.08
C ILE A 34 6.91 -6.72 -10.85
N THR A 35 6.73 -5.43 -11.04
CA THR A 35 6.32 -4.49 -9.99
C THR A 35 4.84 -4.65 -9.67
N LEU A 36 4.53 -4.98 -8.42
CA LEU A 36 3.17 -5.06 -7.90
C LEU A 36 2.90 -3.91 -6.94
N ALA A 37 1.67 -3.40 -6.94
CA ALA A 37 1.21 -2.40 -5.97
C ALA A 37 0.29 -3.05 -4.92
N ALA A 38 0.42 -2.63 -3.67
CA ALA A 38 -0.41 -3.09 -2.57
C ALA A 38 -0.74 -1.95 -1.58
N ASN A 39 -1.78 -2.17 -0.76
CA ASN A 39 -2.08 -1.33 0.39
C ASN A 39 -1.59 -2.05 1.65
N LEU A 40 -0.71 -1.40 2.41
CA LEU A 40 -0.22 -1.90 3.69
C LEU A 40 -1.00 -1.23 4.82
N TYR A 41 -1.42 -2.04 5.79
CA TYR A 41 -2.13 -1.62 6.99
C TYR A 41 -1.36 -2.11 8.22
N GLU A 42 -0.90 -1.19 9.05
CA GLU A 42 -0.14 -1.51 10.26
C GLU A 42 -0.84 -0.91 11.49
N PRO A 43 -0.97 -1.64 12.62
CA PRO A 43 -1.47 -1.04 13.85
C PRO A 43 -0.59 0.13 14.29
N LYS A 44 -1.19 1.24 14.71
CA LYS A 44 -0.43 2.43 15.15
C LYS A 44 0.50 2.17 16.34
N ASN A 45 0.13 1.21 17.18
CA ASN A 45 0.83 0.89 18.43
C ASN A 45 1.50 -0.48 18.38
N ALA A 46 1.84 -0.98 17.18
CA ALA A 46 2.59 -2.23 17.07
C ALA A 46 3.97 -2.07 17.70
N GLN A 47 4.31 -2.95 18.63
CA GLN A 47 5.64 -3.11 19.22
C GLN A 47 6.08 -4.50 18.76
N GLY A 48 7.00 -4.54 17.79
CA GLY A 48 7.48 -5.77 17.17
C GLY A 48 8.27 -6.65 18.11
#